data_AF-A0A1G0BB87-F1
#
_entry.id   AF-A0A1G0BB87-F1
#
_cell.length_a   1.000
_cell.length_b   1.000
_cell.length_c   1.000
_cell.angle_alpha   90.00
_cell.angle_beta   90.00
_cell.angle_gamma   90.00
#
_symmetry.space_group_name_H-M   'P 1'
#
loop_
_entity.id
_entity.type
_entity.pdbx_description
1 polymer ?
#
loop_
_entity_poly.entity_id
_entity_poly.type
_entity_poly.pdbx_seq_one_letter_code
_entity_poly.pdbx_strand_id
1 'polypeptide(L)'
;MIKQLQVFGIKLLIALSIVFGIHSVILYFLGISIAQNLLIPSYITNYFLALLIFFILVKLKKKYLDLLGFVFMAGSFVKFGVYFIFFNPVFKQNGLVSSQEATAFLTPYLLCLIVETFYLIKLLNNKM
;
A
#
# COMPACT_ATOMS: atom_id res chain seq x y z
N MET A 1 8.74 11.99 -15.67
CA MET A 1 7.82 12.05 -14.51
C MET A 1 6.55 11.26 -14.78
N ILE A 2 5.69 11.69 -15.70
CA ILE A 2 4.40 11.02 -15.99
C ILE A 2 4.57 9.55 -16.39
N LYS A 3 5.48 9.25 -17.32
CA LYS A 3 5.79 7.86 -17.74
C LYS A 3 6.22 6.95 -16.58
N GLN A 4 7.06 7.47 -15.66
CA GLN A 4 7.53 6.70 -14.50
C GLN A 4 6.38 6.39 -13.54
N LEU A 5 5.49 7.37 -13.29
CA LEU A 5 4.31 7.20 -12.45
C LEU A 5 3.32 6.21 -13.07
N GLN A 6 3.08 6.27 -14.38
CA GLN A 6 2.22 5.32 -15.09
C GLN A 6 2.75 3.89 -15.02
N VAL A 7 4.04 3.68 -15.29
CA VAL A 7 4.67 2.36 -15.24
C VAL A 7 4.60 1.78 -13.82
N PHE A 8 4.90 2.58 -12.81
CA PHE A 8 4.77 2.18 -11.41
C PHE A 8 3.31 1.83 -11.07
N GLY A 9 2.38 2.72 -11.38
CA GLY A 9 0.96 2.57 -11.04
C GLY A 9 0.30 1.36 -11.69
N ILE A 10 0.62 1.06 -12.96
CA ILE A 10 0.10 -0.12 -13.65
C ILE A 10 0.65 -1.40 -13.02
N LYS A 11 1.97 -1.48 -12.76
CA LYS A 11 2.55 -2.68 -12.16
C LYS A 11 2.08 -2.89 -10.73
N LEU A 12 1.91 -1.82 -9.96
CA LEU A 12 1.36 -1.90 -8.62
C LEU A 12 -0.10 -2.36 -8.65
N LEU A 13 -0.91 -1.85 -9.59
CA LEU A 13 -2.31 -2.27 -9.76
C LEU A 13 -2.39 -3.76 -10.11
N ILE A 14 -1.59 -4.24 -11.05
CA ILE A 14 -1.53 -5.67 -11.42
C ILE A 14 -1.16 -6.52 -10.19
N ALA A 15 -0.10 -6.14 -9.46
CA ALA A 15 0.34 -6.87 -8.28
C ALA A 15 -0.76 -6.92 -7.20
N LEU A 16 -1.40 -5.78 -6.92
CA LEU A 16 -2.50 -5.71 -5.95
C LEU A 16 -3.71 -6.54 -6.40
N SER A 17 -4.08 -6.51 -7.68
CA SER A 17 -5.20 -7.30 -8.20
C SER A 17 -4.96 -8.81 -8.05
N ILE A 18 -3.73 -9.28 -8.31
CA ILE A 18 -3.38 -10.70 -8.12
C ILE A 18 -3.51 -11.08 -6.65
N VAL A 19 -2.89 -10.29 -5.75
CA VAL A 19 -2.93 -10.59 -4.31
C VAL A 19 -4.34 -10.43 -3.75
N PHE A 20 -5.14 -9.48 -4.24
CA PHE A 20 -6.54 -9.32 -3.88
C PHE A 20 -7.37 -10.56 -4.26
N GLY A 21 -7.17 -11.11 -5.46
CA GLY A 21 -7.84 -12.32 -5.91
C GLY A 21 -7.54 -13.51 -4.99
N ILE A 22 -6.25 -13.75 -4.69
CA ILE A 22 -5.82 -14.81 -3.77
C ILE A 22 -6.43 -14.60 -2.38
N HIS A 23 -6.35 -13.38 -1.85
CA HIS A 23 -6.87 -13.05 -0.52
C HIS A 23 -8.40 -13.25 -0.45
N SER A 24 -9.13 -12.84 -1.50
CA SER A 24 -10.58 -13.02 -1.58
C SER A 24 -10.98 -14.50 -1.62
N VAL A 25 -10.25 -15.32 -2.38
CA VAL A 25 -10.47 -16.78 -2.43
C VAL A 25 -10.23 -17.42 -1.06
N ILE A 26 -9.18 -17.03 -0.34
CA ILE A 26 -8.91 -17.52 1.02
C ILE A 26 -10.06 -17.16 1.97
N LEU A 27 -10.53 -15.90 1.96
CA LEU A 27 -11.65 -15.49 2.81
C LEU A 27 -12.94 -16.23 2.48
N TYR A 28 -13.19 -16.50 1.19
CA TYR A 28 -14.34 -17.29 0.76
C TYR A 28 -14.33 -18.71 1.35
N PHE A 29 -13.20 -19.40 1.30
CA PHE A 29 -13.07 -20.75 1.90
C PHE A 29 -13.16 -20.75 3.43
N LEU A 30 -12.85 -19.62 4.08
CA LEU A 30 -13.01 -19.45 5.52
C LEU A 30 -14.43 -18.99 5.92
N GLY A 31 -15.33 -18.77 4.96
CA GLY A 31 -16.68 -18.28 5.22
C GLY A 31 -16.73 -16.81 5.70
N ILE A 32 -15.68 -16.03 5.43
CA ILE A 32 -15.54 -14.65 5.91
C ILE A 32 -15.99 -13.67 4.84
N SER A 33 -16.84 -12.71 5.22
CA SER A 33 -17.34 -11.68 4.31
C SER A 33 -16.26 -10.65 3.95
N ILE A 34 -16.04 -10.46 2.64
CA ILE A 34 -15.11 -9.46 2.08
C ILE A 34 -15.50 -8.03 2.49
N ALA A 35 -16.81 -7.74 2.53
CA ALA A 35 -17.33 -6.41 2.83
C ALA A 35 -17.14 -6.06 4.32
N GLN A 36 -17.39 -7.03 5.21
CA GLN A 36 -17.22 -6.83 6.66
C GLN A 36 -15.75 -6.61 7.03
N ASN A 37 -14.83 -7.27 6.32
CA ASN A 37 -13.39 -7.13 6.56
C ASN A 37 -12.74 -5.88 5.94
N LEU A 38 -13.51 -4.96 5.36
CA LEU A 38 -13.00 -3.78 4.64
C LEU A 38 -11.87 -4.11 3.65
N LEU A 39 -11.94 -5.27 2.99
CA LEU A 39 -10.85 -5.73 2.12
C LEU A 39 -10.69 -4.78 0.92
N ILE A 40 -11.79 -4.45 0.25
CA ILE A 40 -11.77 -3.54 -0.91
C ILE A 40 -11.24 -2.14 -0.51
N PRO A 41 -11.79 -1.47 0.54
CA PRO A 41 -11.24 -0.20 1.02
C PRO A 41 -9.76 -0.25 1.37
N SER A 42 -9.28 -1.37 1.94
CA SER A 42 -7.87 -1.54 2.31
C SER A 42 -6.94 -1.52 1.10
N TYR A 43 -7.30 -2.25 0.03
CA TYR A 43 -6.50 -2.30 -1.21
C TYR A 43 -6.53 -0.97 -1.96
N ILE A 44 -7.72 -0.35 -2.07
CA ILE A 44 -7.89 0.95 -2.71
C ILE A 44 -7.05 2.03 -1.99
N THR A 45 -7.15 2.09 -0.66
CA THR A 45 -6.44 3.08 0.15
C THR A 45 -4.92 2.91 0.01
N ASN A 46 -4.41 1.68 0.10
CA ASN A 46 -2.98 1.42 -0.05
C ASN A 46 -2.46 1.73 -1.46
N TYR A 47 -3.26 1.47 -2.50
CA TYR A 47 -2.92 1.84 -3.87
C TYR A 47 -2.72 3.35 -4.02
N PHE A 48 -3.70 4.15 -3.59
CA PHE A 48 -3.65 5.61 -3.74
C PHE A 48 -2.56 6.24 -2.86
N LEU A 49 -2.36 5.76 -1.64
CA LEU A 49 -1.28 6.25 -0.79
C LEU A 49 0.09 5.92 -1.38
N ALA A 50 0.28 4.72 -1.92
CA ALA A 50 1.53 4.36 -2.60
C ALA A 50 1.77 5.21 -3.86
N LEU A 51 0.73 5.48 -4.66
CA LEU A 51 0.83 6.41 -5.79
C LEU A 51 1.24 7.81 -5.35
N LEU A 52 0.65 8.32 -4.26
CA LEU A 52 0.97 9.63 -3.72
C LEU A 52 2.41 9.71 -3.22
N ILE A 53 2.85 8.72 -2.44
CA ILE A 53 4.23 8.62 -1.94
C ILE A 53 5.20 8.58 -3.13
N PHE A 54 4.96 7.70 -4.10
CA PHE A 54 5.84 7.58 -5.26
C PHE A 54 5.87 8.85 -6.13
N PHE A 55 4.73 9.53 -6.29
CA PHE A 55 4.68 10.83 -6.95
C PHE A 55 5.58 11.86 -6.26
N ILE A 56 5.51 11.95 -4.92
CA ILE A 56 6.37 12.85 -4.12
C ILE A 56 7.85 12.50 -4.32
N LEU A 57 8.21 11.20 -4.28
CA LEU A 57 9.58 10.75 -4.51
C LEU A 57 10.11 11.17 -5.89
N VAL A 58 9.33 10.93 -6.97
CA VAL A 58 9.73 11.32 -8.33
C VAL A 58 9.87 12.84 -8.48
N LYS A 59 9.04 13.62 -7.77
CA LYS A 59 9.13 15.08 -7.77
C LYS A 59 10.39 15.58 -7.05
N LEU A 60 10.70 15.02 -5.89
CA LEU A 60 11.82 15.47 -5.04
C LEU A 60 13.19 14.97 -5.53
N LYS A 61 13.24 13.91 -6.34
CA LYS A 61 14.51 13.34 -6.84
C LYS A 61 15.46 14.31 -7.51
N LYS A 62 14.93 15.36 -8.15
CA LYS A 62 15.75 16.33 -8.88
C LYS A 62 16.56 17.23 -7.94
N LYS A 63 16.09 17.43 -6.71
CA LYS A 63 16.63 18.43 -5.77
C LYS A 63 17.14 17.84 -4.47
N TYR A 64 16.61 16.69 -4.03
CA TYR A 64 16.85 16.13 -2.71
C TYR A 64 17.11 14.62 -2.77
N LEU A 65 18.03 14.19 -3.63
CA LEU A 65 18.29 12.77 -3.88
C LEU A 65 18.66 12.00 -2.59
N ASP A 66 19.50 12.61 -1.76
CA ASP A 66 20.00 12.01 -0.51
C ASP A 66 18.92 11.86 0.57
N LEU A 67 17.82 12.61 0.46
CA LEU A 67 16.71 12.59 1.43
C LEU A 67 15.55 11.68 1.02
N LEU A 68 15.57 11.11 -0.19
CA LEU A 68 14.46 10.28 -0.68
C LEU A 68 14.14 9.10 0.23
N GLY A 69 15.16 8.47 0.83
CA GLY A 69 14.97 7.37 1.78
C GLY A 69 14.14 7.82 2.98
N PHE A 70 14.47 8.98 3.57
CA PHE A 70 13.72 9.56 4.68
C PHE A 70 12.30 9.95 4.28
N VAL A 71 12.11 10.55 3.10
CA VAL A 71 10.78 10.88 2.58
C VAL A 71 9.93 9.63 2.42
N PHE A 72 10.50 8.54 1.88
CA PHE A 72 9.81 7.27 1.73
C PHE A 72 9.43 6.65 3.08
N MET A 73 10.34 6.66 4.05
CA MET A 73 10.08 6.14 5.40
C MET A 73 8.97 6.94 6.09
N ALA A 74 9.04 8.26 6.06
CA ALA A 74 8.03 9.13 6.63
C ALA A 74 6.66 8.94 5.95
N GLY A 75 6.63 8.89 4.62
CA GLY A 75 5.41 8.62 3.86
C GLY A 75 4.80 7.26 4.18
N SER A 76 5.62 6.21 4.29
CA SER A 76 5.18 4.86 4.69
C SER A 76 4.66 4.82 6.12
N PHE A 77 5.30 5.56 7.05
CA PHE A 77 4.82 5.68 8.42
C PHE A 77 3.47 6.40 8.49
N VAL A 78 3.29 7.48 7.74
CA VAL A 78 1.98 8.16 7.62
C VAL A 78 0.92 7.24 7.02
N LYS A 79 1.26 6.46 5.98
CA LYS A 79 0.38 5.44 5.39
C LYS A 79 -0.02 4.39 6.43
N PHE A 80 0.91 3.97 7.29
CA PHE A 80 0.59 3.10 8.42
C PHE A 80 -0.28 3.82 9.48
N GLY A 81 -0.08 5.12 9.71
CA GLY A 81 -0.96 5.96 10.54
C GLY A 81 -2.41 6.00 10.06
N VAL A 82 -2.65 5.99 8.74
CA VAL A 82 -4.00 5.93 8.15
C VAL A 82 -4.78 4.70 8.64
N TYR A 83 -4.10 3.56 8.87
CA TYR A 83 -4.74 2.39 9.49
C TYR A 83 -5.35 2.73 10.84
N PHE A 84 -4.58 3.35 11.74
CA PHE A 84 -5.03 3.64 13.10
C PHE A 84 -6.18 4.63 13.15
N ILE A 85 -6.22 5.58 12.21
CA ILE A 85 -7.24 6.63 12.16
C ILE A 85 -8.54 6.13 11.52
N PHE A 86 -8.46 5.39 10.41
CA PHE A 86 -9.64 5.09 9.58
C PHE A 86 -10.09 3.62 9.63
N PHE A 87 -9.19 2.67 9.85
CA PHE A 87 -9.49 1.23 9.79
C PHE A 87 -9.62 0.61 11.17
N ASN A 88 -8.66 0.87 12.05
CA ASN A 88 -8.63 0.32 13.40
C ASN A 88 -9.90 0.60 14.22
N PRO A 89 -10.53 1.80 14.18
CA PRO A 89 -11.78 2.03 14.90
C PRO A 89 -12.94 1.16 14.40
N VAL A 90 -12.94 0.82 13.10
CA VAL A 90 -13.98 -0.02 12.48
C VAL A 90 -13.73 -1.49 12.80
N PHE A 91 -12.49 -1.97 12.68
CA PHE A 91 -12.14 -3.35 13.02
C PHE A 91 -12.28 -3.64 14.53
N LYS A 92 -12.10 -2.63 15.39
CA LYS A 92 -12.23 -2.80 16.83
C LYS A 92 -13.65 -2.64 17.35
N GLN A 93 -14.68 -2.64 16.50
CA GLN A 93 -16.08 -2.51 16.94
C GLN A 93 -16.48 -3.60 17.95
N ASN A 94 -15.94 -4.81 17.80
CA ASN A 94 -16.19 -5.93 18.72
C ASN A 94 -15.19 -5.98 19.90
N GLY A 95 -14.46 -4.90 20.17
CA GLY A 95 -13.49 -4.77 21.26
C GLY A 95 -12.09 -5.32 20.94
N LEU A 96 -11.97 -6.24 19.97
CA LEU A 96 -10.70 -6.82 19.50
C LEU A 96 -10.62 -6.79 17.98
N VAL A 97 -9.41 -6.66 17.45
CA VAL A 97 -9.14 -6.80 16.01
C VAL A 97 -8.73 -8.25 15.77
N SER A 98 -9.49 -8.95 14.94
CA SER A 98 -9.18 -10.30 14.51
C SER A 98 -7.95 -10.34 13.60
N SER A 99 -7.30 -11.50 13.51
CA SER A 99 -6.17 -11.69 12.60
C SER A 99 -6.56 -11.40 11.14
N GLN A 100 -7.79 -11.73 10.75
CA GLN A 100 -8.28 -11.55 9.39
C GLN A 100 -8.50 -10.07 9.04
N GLU A 101 -9.07 -9.29 9.97
CA GLU A 101 -9.19 -7.83 9.84
C GLU A 101 -7.81 -7.17 9.76
N ALA A 102 -6.87 -7.57 10.61
CA ALA A 102 -5.51 -7.06 10.57
C ALA A 102 -4.84 -7.38 9.22
N THR A 103 -4.97 -8.61 8.72
CA THR A 103 -4.41 -9.00 7.41
C THR A 103 -5.08 -8.29 6.24
N ALA A 104 -6.37 -7.93 6.35
CA ALA A 104 -7.09 -7.21 5.29
C ALA A 104 -6.41 -5.89 4.94
N PHE A 105 -5.88 -5.17 5.94
CA PHE A 105 -5.10 -3.95 5.73
C PHE A 105 -3.60 -4.20 5.55
N LEU A 106 -3.01 -5.10 6.36
CA LEU A 106 -1.56 -5.27 6.38
C LEU A 106 -1.01 -5.94 5.11
N THR A 107 -1.76 -6.86 4.50
CA THR A 107 -1.36 -7.55 3.26
C THR A 107 -1.15 -6.57 2.09
N PRO A 108 -2.13 -5.72 1.70
CA PRO A 108 -1.90 -4.74 0.63
C PRO A 108 -0.85 -3.68 1.03
N TYR A 109 -0.74 -3.33 2.31
CA TYR A 109 0.29 -2.42 2.81
C TYR A 109 1.71 -2.95 2.56
N LEU A 110 1.98 -4.20 2.97
CA LEU A 110 3.29 -4.83 2.81
C LEU A 110 3.64 -5.03 1.33
N LEU A 111 2.67 -5.44 0.51
CA LEU A 111 2.88 -5.55 -0.93
C LEU A 111 3.27 -4.20 -1.54
N CYS A 112 2.55 -3.14 -1.21
CA CYS A 112 2.90 -1.79 -1.66
C CYS A 112 4.31 -1.41 -1.21
N LEU A 113 4.64 -1.65 0.06
CA LEU A 113 5.95 -1.32 0.61
C LEU A 113 7.09 -2.02 -0.14
N ILE A 114 6.93 -3.31 -0.47
CA ILE A 114 7.93 -4.08 -1.25
C ILE A 114 8.09 -3.47 -2.65
N VAL A 115 6.98 -3.22 -3.35
CA VAL A 115 7.00 -2.66 -4.71
C VAL A 115 7.58 -1.24 -4.71
N GLU A 116 7.16 -0.39 -3.78
CA GLU A 116 7.69 0.97 -3.60
C GLU A 116 9.19 0.95 -3.32
N THR A 117 9.65 0.06 -2.44
CA THR A 117 11.09 -0.09 -2.13
C THR A 117 11.87 -0.48 -3.37
N PHE A 118 11.38 -1.45 -4.15
CA PHE A 118 12.03 -1.87 -5.40
C PHE A 118 12.14 -0.71 -6.41
N TYR A 119 11.09 0.08 -6.56
CA TYR A 119 11.12 1.24 -7.46
C TYR A 119 11.94 2.40 -6.90
N LEU A 120 11.96 2.62 -5.59
CA LEU A 120 12.84 3.58 -4.94
C LEU A 120 14.31 3.24 -5.22
N ILE A 121 14.70 1.97 -5.08
CA ILE A 121 16.07 1.52 -5.41
C ILE A 121 16.39 1.83 -6.88
N LYS A 122 15.47 1.59 -7.82
CA LYS A 122 15.66 1.96 -9.22
C LYS A 122 15.76 3.47 -9.44
N LEU A 123 14.96 4.24 -8.70
CA LEU A 123 14.97 5.71 -8.75
C LEU A 123 16.32 6.28 -8.30
N LEU A 124 16.84 5.79 -7.17
CA LEU A 124 18.12 6.21 -6.60
C LEU A 124 19.31 5.82 -7.49
N ASN A 125 19.22 4.68 -8.18
CA ASN A 125 20.26 4.21 -9.09
C ASN A 125 20.13 4.75 -10.53
N ASN A 126 19.19 5.65 -10.81
CA ASN A 126 18.90 6.16 -12.16
C ASN A 126 18.59 5.06 -13.21
N LYS A 127 18.01 3.94 -12.78
CA LYS A 127 17.68 2.77 -13.63
C LYS A 127 16.18 2.71 -13.99
N MET A 128 15.51 3.85 -14.07
CA MET A 128 14.04 3.93 -14.14
C MET A 128 13.49 4.78 -15.27
#